data_AF-A0A1M7E8S5-F1
#
_entry.id   AF-A0A1M7E8S5-F1
#
_cell.length_a   1.000
_cell.length_b   1.000
_cell.length_c   1.000
_cell.angle_alpha   90.00
_cell.angle_beta   90.00
_cell.angle_gamma   90.00
#
_symmetry.space_group_name_H-M   'P 1'
#
loop_
_entity.id
_entity.type
_entity.pdbx_description
1 polymer ?
#
loop_
_entity_poly.entity_id
_entity_poly.type
_entity_poly.pdbx_seq_one_letter_code
_entity_poly.pdbx_strand_id
1 'polypeptide(L)'
;MRLLGRSNSVNVKKVMWCAHELDISLERVDLGGPFGGVDTPEFRQRNPNGLIPVLEDGDLTIWESNAILRYLLATRGQGRLGSHDATSMARSDMWMDWVLSTLSFPFRELFQNKVRKTEETRDHEAMARGLVASGEKLAVVDAVLARQVWLSGEEFGIGDIPMGCYAYGWFNMDIERPELPHLQAWYERLTEREGYRTHVMLPLT
;
A
#
# COMPACT_ATOMS: atom_id res chain seq x y z
N MET A 1 12.52 16.21 -3.53
CA MET A 1 11.09 15.84 -3.43
C MET A 1 10.73 15.65 -1.97
N ARG A 2 9.51 16.06 -1.59
CA ARG A 2 8.97 15.90 -0.24
C ARG A 2 7.70 15.06 -0.24
N LEU A 3 7.53 14.21 0.75
CA LEU A 3 6.33 13.40 0.94
C LEU A 3 5.65 13.79 2.26
N LEU A 4 4.43 14.31 2.16
CA LEU A 4 3.63 14.67 3.31
C LEU A 4 2.78 13.47 3.75
N GLY A 5 3.04 12.96 4.96
CA GLY A 5 2.25 11.91 5.58
C GLY A 5 3.00 11.06 6.60
N ARG A 6 2.27 10.61 7.63
CA ARG A 6 2.78 9.71 8.68
C ARG A 6 3.21 8.34 8.15
N SER A 7 4.28 7.80 8.74
CA SER A 7 4.91 6.53 8.33
C SER A 7 4.01 5.29 8.49
N ASN A 8 3.09 5.30 9.47
CA ASN A 8 2.16 4.20 9.72
C ASN A 8 0.87 4.27 8.86
N SER A 9 0.82 5.11 7.82
CA SER A 9 -0.24 5.08 6.81
C SER A 9 0.12 4.11 5.68
N VAL A 10 -0.75 3.14 5.39
CA VAL A 10 -0.53 2.17 4.29
C VAL A 10 -0.26 2.86 2.94
N ASN A 11 -0.93 3.98 2.67
CA ASN A 11 -0.76 4.71 1.42
C ASN A 11 0.56 5.49 1.36
N VAL A 12 1.09 5.95 2.51
CA VAL A 12 2.43 6.56 2.59
C VAL A 12 3.51 5.49 2.45
N LYS A 13 3.32 4.31 3.06
CA LYS A 13 4.24 3.16 2.95
C LYS A 13 4.47 2.77 1.49
N LYS A 14 3.42 2.74 0.66
CA LYS A 14 3.53 2.49 -0.79
C LYS A 14 4.55 3.42 -1.45
N VAL A 15 4.44 4.72 -1.21
CA VAL A 15 5.29 5.72 -1.86
C VAL A 15 6.72 5.64 -1.34
N MET A 16 6.92 5.51 -0.04
CA MET A 16 8.27 5.36 0.54
C MET A 16 8.97 4.09 0.07
N TRP A 17 8.24 2.97 -0.01
CA TRP A 17 8.80 1.73 -0.53
C TRP A 17 9.15 1.85 -2.02
N CYS A 18 8.24 2.37 -2.85
CA CYS A 18 8.52 2.61 -4.26
C CYS A 18 9.74 3.51 -4.47
N ALA A 19 9.81 4.63 -3.74
CA ALA A 19 10.95 5.53 -3.82
C ALA A 19 12.27 4.83 -3.48
N HIS A 20 12.29 3.98 -2.45
CA HIS A 20 13.47 3.19 -2.12
C HIS A 20 13.87 2.24 -3.25
N GLU A 21 12.92 1.48 -3.83
CA GLU A 21 13.20 0.55 -4.94
C GLU A 21 13.73 1.29 -6.18
N LEU A 22 13.31 2.54 -6.37
CA LEU A 22 13.76 3.42 -7.44
C LEU A 22 15.03 4.23 -7.10
N ASP A 23 15.62 4.04 -5.91
CA ASP A 23 16.77 4.82 -5.42
C ASP A 23 16.51 6.34 -5.44
N ILE A 24 15.32 6.71 -4.98
CA ILE A 24 14.85 8.08 -4.87
C ILE A 24 14.89 8.51 -3.39
N SER A 25 15.65 9.56 -3.11
CA SER A 25 15.61 10.21 -1.80
C SER A 25 14.36 11.08 -1.65
N LEU A 26 13.47 10.70 -0.72
CA LEU A 26 12.29 11.47 -0.32
C LEU A 26 12.41 11.96 1.12
N GLU A 27 12.31 13.27 1.32
CA GLU A 27 12.13 13.83 2.66
C GLU A 27 10.67 13.67 3.07
N ARG A 28 10.41 12.88 4.12
CA ARG A 28 9.05 12.64 4.63
C ARG A 28 8.73 13.56 5.80
N VAL A 29 7.59 14.23 5.74
CA VAL A 29 7.08 15.13 6.79
C VAL A 29 5.82 14.51 7.40
N ASP A 30 5.81 14.34 8.73
CA ASP A 30 4.68 13.74 9.43
C ASP A 30 3.45 14.67 9.43
N LEU A 31 2.34 14.18 8.86
CA LEU A 31 1.02 14.80 8.85
C LEU A 31 -0.07 13.73 8.92
N GLY A 32 -1.26 14.13 9.36
CA GLY A 32 -2.45 13.30 9.47
C GLY A 32 -2.49 12.42 10.72
N GLY A 33 -3.69 11.97 11.10
CA GLY A 33 -3.89 11.22 12.33
C GLY A 33 -3.45 12.04 13.56
N PRO A 34 -2.62 11.47 14.47
CA PRO A 34 -2.13 12.19 15.66
C PRO A 34 -1.35 13.48 15.37
N PHE A 35 -0.75 13.61 14.18
CA PHE A 35 0.00 14.80 13.77
C PHE A 35 -0.89 15.94 13.25
N GLY A 36 -2.17 15.68 12.99
CA GLY A 36 -3.12 16.68 12.51
C GLY A 36 -2.71 17.32 11.17
N GLY A 37 -3.12 18.58 10.97
CA GLY A 37 -2.68 19.43 9.85
C GLY A 37 -3.38 19.21 8.51
N VAL A 38 -4.06 18.08 8.28
CA VAL A 38 -4.69 17.77 6.99
C VAL A 38 -5.99 18.54 6.72
N ASP A 39 -6.57 19.14 7.75
CA ASP A 39 -7.82 19.90 7.67
C ASP A 39 -7.62 21.42 7.55
N THR A 40 -6.37 21.91 7.58
CA THR A 40 -6.12 23.35 7.48
C THR A 40 -6.35 23.87 6.05
N PRO A 41 -6.73 25.15 5.87
CA PRO A 41 -6.86 25.75 4.54
C PRO A 41 -5.59 25.61 3.69
N GLU A 42 -4.42 25.71 4.32
CA GLU A 42 -3.12 25.59 3.64
C GLU A 42 -2.86 24.17 3.13
N PHE A 43 -3.28 23.14 3.87
CA PHE A 43 -3.17 21.76 3.38
C PHE A 43 -4.21 21.46 2.30
N ARG A 44 -5.42 22.01 2.44
CA ARG A 44 -6.50 21.84 1.45
C ARG A 44 -6.16 22.43 0.08
N GLN A 45 -5.27 23.43 0.01
CA GLN A 45 -4.70 23.94 -1.24
C GLN A 45 -3.80 22.91 -1.94
N ARG A 46 -3.16 22.00 -1.19
CA ARG A 46 -2.32 20.92 -1.74
C ARG A 46 -3.15 19.69 -2.11
N ASN A 47 -4.05 19.27 -1.23
CA ASN A 47 -4.97 18.17 -1.45
C ASN A 47 -6.37 18.53 -0.94
N PRO A 48 -7.35 18.80 -1.82
CA PRO A 48 -8.69 19.20 -1.40
C PRO A 48 -9.41 18.12 -0.59
N ASN A 49 -8.99 16.86 -0.72
CA ASN A 49 -9.56 15.73 0.04
C ASN A 49 -9.14 15.74 1.51
N GLY A 50 -8.08 16.46 1.89
CA GLY A 50 -7.56 16.44 3.26
C GLY A 50 -6.96 15.08 3.65
N LEU A 51 -6.34 14.40 2.68
CA LEU A 51 -5.76 13.07 2.86
C LEU A 51 -4.26 13.06 2.54
N ILE A 52 -3.59 12.02 3.04
CA ILE A 52 -2.17 11.73 2.78
C ILE A 52 -2.06 10.38 2.04
N PRO A 53 -1.00 10.13 1.24
CA PRO A 53 0.15 11.01 0.98
C PRO A 53 -0.13 12.18 0.03
N VAL A 54 0.73 13.20 0.10
CA VAL A 54 0.92 14.23 -0.94
C VAL A 54 2.41 14.29 -1.28
N LEU A 55 2.75 14.18 -2.56
CA LEU A 55 4.11 14.36 -3.07
C LEU A 55 4.27 15.80 -3.61
N GLU A 56 5.34 16.47 -3.19
CA GLU A 56 5.78 17.76 -3.72
C GLU A 56 7.10 17.55 -4.50
N ASP A 57 7.08 17.83 -5.81
CA ASP A 57 8.26 17.82 -6.69
C ASP A 57 8.36 19.15 -7.48
N GLY A 58 9.19 20.07 -7.00
CA GLY A 58 9.24 21.44 -7.52
C GLY A 58 7.87 22.12 -7.37
N ASP A 59 7.33 22.63 -8.48
CA ASP A 59 6.01 23.27 -8.53
C ASP A 59 4.84 22.25 -8.65
N LEU A 60 5.15 20.96 -8.84
CA LEU A 60 4.14 19.92 -9.01
C LEU A 60 3.72 19.35 -7.64
N THR A 61 2.41 19.32 -7.40
CA THR A 61 1.80 18.67 -6.23
C THR A 61 0.90 17.53 -6.69
N ILE A 62 1.15 16.32 -6.21
CA ILE A 62 0.39 15.11 -6.57
C ILE A 62 -0.17 14.47 -5.31
N TRP A 63 -1.46 14.13 -5.34
CA TRP A 63 -2.12 13.26 -4.37
C TRP A 63 -2.68 12.03 -5.10
N GLU A 64 -3.22 11.07 -4.35
CA GLU A 64 -3.42 9.66 -4.72
C GLU A 64 -2.14 8.83 -4.76
N SER A 65 -2.01 7.91 -3.80
CA SER A 65 -0.80 7.08 -3.68
C SER A 65 -0.45 6.30 -4.95
N ASN A 66 -1.43 5.67 -5.61
CA ASN A 66 -1.18 4.93 -6.86
C ASN A 66 -0.78 5.86 -8.02
N ALA A 67 -1.31 7.08 -8.08
CA ALA A 67 -0.89 8.07 -9.08
C ALA A 67 0.55 8.53 -8.83
N ILE A 68 0.92 8.76 -7.56
CA ILE A 68 2.30 9.06 -7.16
C ILE A 68 3.24 7.92 -7.56
N LEU A 69 2.86 6.66 -7.33
CA LEU A 69 3.65 5.50 -7.75
C LEU A 69 3.95 5.52 -9.26
N ARG A 70 2.91 5.71 -10.07
CA ARG A 70 3.03 5.78 -11.54
C ARG A 70 3.90 6.96 -11.98
N TYR A 71 3.75 8.11 -11.33
CA TYR A 71 4.56 9.28 -11.60
C TYR A 71 6.06 9.04 -11.33
N LEU A 72 6.40 8.46 -10.17
CA LEU A 72 7.78 8.14 -9.82
C LEU A 72 8.37 7.12 -10.81
N LEU A 73 7.59 6.10 -11.17
CA LEU A 73 8.02 5.11 -12.16
C LEU A 73 8.25 5.73 -13.55
N ALA A 74 7.32 6.56 -14.04
CA ALA A 74 7.43 7.16 -15.36
C ALA A 74 8.58 8.16 -15.48
N THR A 75 8.90 8.88 -14.39
CA THR A 75 9.93 9.94 -14.42
C THR A 75 11.31 9.47 -13.97
N ARG A 76 11.37 8.46 -13.09
CA ARG A 76 12.59 8.00 -12.43
C ARG A 76 12.75 6.48 -12.41
N GLY A 77 11.90 5.75 -13.11
CA GLY A 77 11.90 4.28 -13.08
C GLY A 77 13.20 3.65 -13.59
N GLN A 78 13.82 4.21 -14.63
CA GLN A 78 15.12 3.76 -15.16
C GLN A 78 15.20 2.22 -15.40
N GLY A 79 14.12 1.60 -15.88
CA GLY A 79 14.03 0.14 -16.09
C GLY A 79 13.89 -0.70 -14.83
N ARG A 80 13.70 -0.08 -13.66
CA ARG A 80 13.39 -0.76 -12.40
C ARG A 80 11.88 -0.97 -12.25
N LEU A 81 11.52 -1.88 -11.34
CA LEU A 81 10.14 -2.26 -11.04
C LEU A 81 9.39 -2.85 -12.25
N GLY A 82 10.08 -3.71 -13.00
CA GLY A 82 9.56 -4.44 -14.15
C GLY A 82 9.58 -3.64 -15.45
N SER A 83 9.08 -4.26 -16.53
CA SER A 83 8.97 -3.62 -17.85
C SER A 83 7.90 -2.52 -17.85
N HIS A 84 8.18 -1.43 -18.57
CA HIS A 84 7.28 -0.27 -18.71
C HIS A 84 6.53 -0.27 -20.05
N ASP A 85 6.59 -1.36 -20.82
CA ASP A 85 5.77 -1.52 -22.02
C ASP A 85 4.27 -1.51 -21.66
N ALA A 86 3.42 -1.14 -22.62
CA ALA A 86 2.00 -0.96 -22.39
C ALA A 86 1.30 -2.21 -21.82
N THR A 87 1.74 -3.42 -22.20
CA THR A 87 1.15 -4.66 -21.72
C THR A 87 1.54 -4.91 -20.27
N SER A 88 2.82 -4.73 -19.92
CA SER A 88 3.32 -4.88 -18.55
C SER A 88 2.72 -3.84 -17.61
N MET A 89 2.57 -2.59 -18.08
CA MET A 89 1.89 -1.53 -17.33
C MET A 89 0.41 -1.84 -17.10
N ALA A 90 -0.32 -2.30 -18.13
CA ALA A 90 -1.72 -2.67 -17.97
C ALA A 90 -1.93 -3.81 -16.95
N ARG A 91 -1.03 -4.80 -16.93
CA ARG A 91 -1.06 -5.89 -15.94
C ARG A 91 -0.80 -5.37 -14.52
N SER A 92 0.16 -4.47 -14.37
CA SER A 92 0.45 -3.84 -13.08
C SER A 92 -0.71 -2.98 -12.60
N ASP A 93 -1.26 -2.15 -13.50
CA ASP A 93 -2.38 -1.26 -13.23
C ASP A 93 -3.62 -2.02 -12.76
N MET A 94 -3.89 -3.18 -13.35
CA MET A 94 -4.98 -4.06 -12.93
C MET A 94 -4.90 -4.36 -11.43
N TRP A 95 -3.72 -4.71 -10.91
CA TRP A 95 -3.55 -5.00 -9.47
C TRP A 95 -3.54 -3.76 -8.61
N MET A 96 -2.92 -2.67 -9.08
CA MET A 96 -2.92 -1.40 -8.35
C MET A 96 -4.36 -0.90 -8.13
N ASP A 97 -5.18 -0.93 -9.17
CA ASP A 97 -6.56 -0.44 -9.14
C ASP A 97 -7.50 -1.45 -8.48
N TRP A 98 -7.24 -2.76 -8.60
CA TRP A 98 -7.97 -3.78 -7.86
C TRP A 98 -7.77 -3.63 -6.34
N VAL A 99 -6.54 -3.36 -5.89
CA VAL A 99 -6.29 -3.08 -4.45
C VAL A 99 -7.09 -1.86 -4.00
N LEU A 100 -7.10 -0.80 -4.80
CA LEU A 100 -7.83 0.43 -4.48
C LEU A 100 -9.35 0.20 -4.42
N SER A 101 -9.91 -0.45 -5.43
CA SER A 101 -11.36 -0.58 -5.61
C SER A 101 -11.99 -1.74 -4.86
N THR A 102 -11.23 -2.81 -4.62
CA THR A 102 -11.77 -4.11 -4.17
C THR A 102 -11.28 -4.50 -2.78
N LEU A 103 -9.98 -4.42 -2.51
CA LEU A 103 -9.43 -4.86 -1.22
C LEU A 103 -9.46 -3.77 -0.15
N SER A 104 -9.24 -2.51 -0.54
CA SER A 104 -8.98 -1.42 0.43
C SER A 104 -10.09 -1.25 1.47
N PHE A 105 -11.35 -1.33 1.05
CA PHE A 105 -12.51 -1.12 1.92
C PHE A 105 -12.69 -2.24 2.96
N PRO A 106 -12.86 -3.53 2.60
CA PRO A 106 -13.02 -4.59 3.59
C PRO A 106 -11.79 -4.72 4.50
N PHE A 107 -10.59 -4.52 3.95
CA PHE A 107 -9.37 -4.56 4.75
C PHE A 107 -9.30 -3.40 5.75
N ARG A 108 -9.73 -2.20 5.36
CA ARG A 108 -9.78 -1.05 6.27
C ARG A 108 -10.73 -1.29 7.42
N GLU A 109 -11.91 -1.87 7.18
CA GLU A 109 -12.87 -2.21 8.24
C GLU A 109 -12.25 -3.16 9.28
N LEU A 110 -11.60 -4.23 8.81
CA LEU A 110 -10.85 -5.17 9.64
C LEU A 110 -9.72 -4.48 10.43
N PHE A 111 -8.84 -3.77 9.72
CA PHE A 111 -7.64 -3.17 10.28
C PHE A 111 -7.98 -2.10 11.32
N GLN A 112 -8.95 -1.24 11.05
CA GLN A 112 -9.35 -0.21 12.01
C GLN A 112 -9.92 -0.82 13.29
N ASN A 113 -10.80 -1.82 13.18
CA ASN A 113 -11.35 -2.46 14.37
C ASN A 113 -10.27 -3.22 15.17
N LYS A 114 -9.42 -4.02 14.51
CA LYS A 114 -8.43 -4.81 15.23
C LYS A 114 -7.27 -3.96 15.79
N VAL A 115 -6.74 -3.01 15.01
CA VAL A 115 -5.48 -2.32 15.35
C VAL A 115 -5.70 -0.96 16.01
N ARG A 116 -6.76 -0.23 15.65
CA ARG A 116 -6.95 1.17 16.09
C ARG A 116 -7.94 1.34 17.24
N LYS A 117 -8.75 0.32 17.53
CA LYS A 117 -9.75 0.35 18.60
C LYS A 117 -9.29 -0.48 19.80
N THR A 118 -9.68 -0.03 20.99
CA THR A 118 -9.54 -0.81 22.22
C THR A 118 -10.55 -1.96 22.23
N GLU A 119 -10.35 -2.95 23.09
CA GLU A 119 -11.27 -4.09 23.19
C GLU A 119 -12.72 -3.64 23.43
N GLU A 120 -12.92 -2.63 24.27
CA GLU A 120 -14.22 -2.10 24.65
C GLU A 120 -14.94 -1.36 23.51
N THR A 121 -14.19 -0.89 22.50
CA THR A 121 -14.72 -0.09 21.39
C THR A 121 -14.78 -0.85 20.07
N ARG A 122 -14.27 -2.08 20.04
CA ARG A 122 -14.30 -2.96 18.87
C ARG A 122 -15.74 -3.26 18.47
N ASP A 123 -15.99 -3.15 17.16
CA ASP A 123 -17.17 -3.72 16.54
C ASP A 123 -16.80 -5.11 16.02
N HIS A 124 -17.16 -6.14 16.79
CA HIS A 124 -16.81 -7.52 16.47
C HIS A 124 -17.49 -8.01 15.19
N GLU A 125 -18.70 -7.54 14.90
CA GLU A 125 -19.40 -7.90 13.66
C GLU A 125 -18.73 -7.27 12.44
N ALA A 126 -18.38 -5.98 12.52
CA ALA A 126 -17.60 -5.31 11.46
C ALA A 126 -16.23 -5.95 11.26
N MET A 127 -15.55 -6.33 12.35
CA MET A 127 -14.28 -7.03 12.28
C MET A 127 -14.43 -8.39 11.58
N ALA A 128 -15.46 -9.17 11.92
CA ALA A 128 -15.72 -10.48 11.30
C ALA A 128 -16.09 -10.34 9.81
N ARG A 129 -16.94 -9.37 9.45
CA ARG A 129 -17.27 -9.06 8.05
C ARG A 129 -16.03 -8.67 7.25
N GLY A 130 -15.22 -7.77 7.80
CA GLY A 130 -13.96 -7.34 7.18
C GLY A 130 -12.97 -8.50 7.01
N LEU A 131 -12.88 -9.42 7.98
CA LEU A 131 -12.05 -10.63 7.91
C LEU A 131 -12.48 -11.57 6.79
N VAL A 132 -13.76 -11.93 6.75
CA VAL A 132 -14.32 -12.83 5.71
C VAL A 132 -14.14 -12.21 4.33
N ALA A 133 -14.59 -10.97 4.15
CA ALA A 133 -14.50 -10.28 2.86
C ALA A 133 -13.04 -10.12 2.41
N SER A 134 -12.12 -9.80 3.33
CA SER A 134 -10.69 -9.72 3.00
C SER A 134 -10.14 -11.08 2.60
N GLY A 135 -10.44 -12.15 3.35
CA GLY A 135 -10.04 -13.51 3.03
C GLY A 135 -10.49 -13.96 1.64
N GLU A 136 -11.74 -13.71 1.27
CA GLU A 136 -12.28 -14.00 -0.07
C GLU A 136 -11.53 -13.26 -1.18
N LYS A 137 -11.21 -11.98 -0.98
CA LYS A 137 -10.44 -11.20 -1.97
C LYS A 137 -8.99 -11.69 -2.05
N LEU A 138 -8.38 -12.04 -0.93
CA LEU A 138 -7.02 -12.57 -0.86
C LEU A 138 -6.91 -13.96 -1.49
N ALA A 139 -7.96 -14.78 -1.46
CA ALA A 139 -8.01 -16.05 -2.18
C ALA A 139 -7.92 -15.87 -3.71
N VAL A 140 -8.44 -14.78 -4.27
CA VAL A 140 -8.25 -14.44 -5.69
C VAL A 140 -6.78 -14.18 -6.01
N VAL A 141 -6.09 -13.47 -5.12
CA VAL A 141 -4.66 -13.17 -5.28
C VAL A 141 -3.83 -14.44 -5.16
N ASP A 142 -4.12 -15.29 -4.17
CA ASP A 142 -3.49 -16.59 -3.98
C ASP A 142 -3.61 -17.47 -5.24
N ALA A 143 -4.82 -17.57 -5.82
CA ALA A 143 -5.05 -18.35 -7.04
C ALA A 143 -4.32 -17.79 -8.29
N VAL A 144 -4.00 -16.50 -8.31
CA VAL A 144 -3.13 -15.93 -9.35
C VAL A 144 -1.68 -16.28 -9.06
N LEU A 145 -1.21 -16.07 -7.83
CA LEU A 145 0.16 -16.38 -7.40
C LEU A 145 0.50 -17.88 -7.43
N ALA A 146 -0.50 -18.75 -7.52
CA ALA A 146 -0.31 -20.16 -7.83
C ALA A 146 0.26 -20.41 -9.24
N ARG A 147 0.11 -19.43 -10.15
CA ARG A 147 0.45 -19.55 -11.58
C ARG A 147 1.54 -18.57 -12.03
N GLN A 148 1.89 -17.60 -11.20
CA GLN A 148 2.92 -16.60 -11.49
C GLN A 148 3.65 -16.18 -10.21
N VAL A 149 4.86 -15.65 -10.35
CA VAL A 149 5.74 -15.38 -9.20
C VAL A 149 5.36 -14.08 -8.49
N TRP A 150 4.99 -13.05 -9.26
CA TRP A 150 4.66 -11.71 -8.79
C TRP A 150 3.33 -11.27 -9.39
N LEU A 151 2.65 -10.32 -8.76
CA LEU A 151 1.43 -9.74 -9.33
C LEU A 151 1.72 -9.00 -10.63
N SER A 152 2.92 -8.43 -10.74
CA SER A 152 3.40 -7.79 -11.98
C SER A 152 3.80 -8.80 -13.08
N GLY A 153 3.87 -10.10 -12.78
CA GLY A 153 4.18 -11.16 -13.74
C GLY A 153 5.37 -12.02 -13.32
N GLU A 154 6.37 -12.13 -14.22
CA GLU A 154 7.58 -12.95 -14.00
C GLU A 154 8.58 -12.28 -13.06
N GLU A 155 8.62 -10.95 -13.03
CA GLU A 155 9.51 -10.14 -12.20
C GLU A 155 8.72 -9.25 -11.24
N PHE A 156 9.35 -8.86 -10.13
CA PHE A 156 8.78 -7.92 -9.18
C PHE A 156 8.60 -6.56 -9.86
N GLY A 157 7.42 -5.96 -9.71
CA GLY A 157 7.12 -4.68 -10.33
C GLY A 157 6.16 -3.81 -9.55
N ILE A 158 5.77 -2.69 -10.16
CA ILE A 158 4.93 -1.69 -9.52
C ILE A 158 3.56 -2.22 -9.08
N GLY A 159 3.03 -3.24 -9.76
CA GLY A 159 1.77 -3.90 -9.42
C GLY A 159 1.78 -4.61 -8.07
N ASP A 160 2.96 -5.02 -7.59
CA ASP A 160 3.13 -5.67 -6.30
C ASP A 160 3.10 -4.68 -5.13
N ILE A 161 3.44 -3.41 -5.36
CA ILE A 161 3.67 -2.44 -4.28
C ILE A 161 2.40 -2.18 -3.46
N PRO A 162 1.24 -1.83 -4.05
CA PRO A 162 0.04 -1.60 -3.26
C PRO A 162 -0.34 -2.84 -2.46
N MET A 163 -0.39 -4.01 -3.08
CA MET A 163 -0.79 -5.23 -2.41
C MET A 163 0.18 -5.61 -1.28
N GLY A 164 1.49 -5.47 -1.50
CA GLY A 164 2.51 -5.79 -0.51
C GLY A 164 2.35 -5.00 0.78
N CYS A 165 1.96 -3.73 0.69
CA CYS A 165 1.68 -2.91 1.88
C CYS A 165 0.47 -3.40 2.68
N TYR A 166 -0.56 -3.95 2.01
CA TYR A 166 -1.71 -4.55 2.69
C TYR A 166 -1.38 -5.93 3.26
N ALA A 167 -0.58 -6.72 2.55
CA ALA A 167 -0.15 -8.05 2.98
C ALA A 167 0.60 -8.02 4.32
N TYR A 168 1.44 -7.02 4.55
CA TYR A 168 2.10 -6.85 5.85
C TYR A 168 1.08 -6.76 6.99
N GLY A 169 0.04 -5.94 6.83
CA GLY A 169 -1.03 -5.85 7.83
C GLY A 169 -1.78 -7.17 7.98
N TRP A 170 -2.10 -7.84 6.87
CA TRP A 170 -2.77 -9.14 6.89
C TRP A 170 -2.00 -10.17 7.73
N PHE A 171 -0.71 -10.37 7.46
CA PHE A 171 0.09 -11.41 8.12
C PHE A 171 0.55 -11.06 9.54
N ASN A 172 0.55 -9.77 9.93
CA ASN A 172 1.06 -9.34 11.24
C ASN A 172 -0.03 -8.83 12.21
N MET A 173 -1.29 -8.78 11.79
CA MET A 173 -2.40 -8.60 12.73
C MET A 173 -2.58 -9.87 13.58
N ASP A 174 -3.01 -9.70 14.83
CA ASP A 174 -3.37 -10.83 15.69
C ASP A 174 -4.78 -11.33 15.33
N ILE A 175 -4.88 -12.15 14.28
CA ILE A 175 -6.13 -12.71 13.77
C ILE A 175 -5.92 -14.15 13.29
N GLU A 176 -6.96 -14.97 13.42
CA GLU A 176 -7.02 -16.25 12.72
C GLU A 176 -7.35 -15.98 11.25
N ARG A 177 -6.61 -16.61 10.33
CA ARG A 177 -6.68 -16.34 8.89
C ARG A 177 -6.82 -17.65 8.11
N PRO A 178 -7.50 -17.64 6.95
CA PRO A 178 -7.44 -18.77 6.03
C PRO A 178 -6.01 -19.03 5.54
N GLU A 179 -5.71 -20.30 5.33
CA GLU A 179 -4.47 -20.75 4.68
C GLU A 179 -4.48 -20.32 3.22
N LEU A 180 -3.49 -19.49 2.84
CA LEU A 180 -3.30 -18.97 1.48
C LEU A 180 -1.80 -19.11 1.13
N PRO A 181 -1.36 -20.33 0.76
CA PRO A 181 0.06 -20.68 0.72
C PRO A 181 0.84 -19.92 -0.36
N HIS A 182 0.22 -19.60 -1.50
CA HIS A 182 0.88 -18.87 -2.58
C HIS A 182 1.00 -17.38 -2.27
N LEU A 183 -0.02 -16.82 -1.62
CA LEU A 183 0.04 -15.47 -1.05
C LEU A 183 1.11 -15.37 0.04
N GLN A 184 1.20 -16.37 0.92
CA GLN A 184 2.22 -16.40 1.97
C GLN A 184 3.63 -16.48 1.37
N ALA A 185 3.87 -17.39 0.42
CA ALA A 185 5.17 -17.49 -0.23
C ALA A 185 5.56 -16.18 -0.96
N TRP A 186 4.61 -15.50 -1.59
CA TRP A 186 4.84 -14.17 -2.18
C TRP A 186 5.16 -13.11 -1.13
N TYR A 187 4.45 -13.11 -0.01
CA TYR A 187 4.74 -12.20 1.10
C TYR A 187 6.14 -12.46 1.68
N GLU A 188 6.55 -13.72 1.87
CA GLU A 188 7.89 -14.07 2.34
C GLU A 188 8.97 -13.50 1.42
N ARG A 189 8.81 -13.63 0.09
CA ARG A 189 9.72 -12.99 -0.89
C ARG A 189 9.76 -11.47 -0.76
N LEU A 190 8.64 -10.81 -0.43
CA LEU A 190 8.64 -9.36 -0.16
C LEU A 190 9.46 -9.00 1.07
N THR A 191 9.43 -9.84 2.12
CA THR A 191 10.22 -9.59 3.35
C THR A 191 11.73 -9.66 3.15
N GLU A 192 12.18 -10.26 2.05
CA GLU A 192 13.59 -10.30 1.66
C GLU A 192 14.09 -8.96 1.10
N ARG A 193 13.17 -8.07 0.67
CA ARG A 193 13.51 -6.77 0.08
C ARG A 193 13.81 -5.71 1.14
N GLU A 194 14.93 -5.01 0.98
CA GLU A 194 15.37 -3.98 1.92
C GLU A 194 14.36 -2.82 2.03
N GLY A 195 13.86 -2.31 0.91
CA GLY A 195 12.86 -1.25 0.90
C GLY A 195 11.56 -1.64 1.62
N TYR A 196 11.14 -2.91 1.49
CA TYR A 196 9.97 -3.44 2.18
C TYR A 196 10.18 -3.51 3.69
N ARG A 197 11.32 -4.05 4.14
CA ARG A 197 11.68 -4.09 5.57
C ARG A 197 11.73 -2.69 6.17
N THR A 198 12.36 -1.75 5.48
CA THR A 198 12.60 -0.39 5.99
C THR A 198 11.32 0.44 6.03
N HIS A 199 10.46 0.34 5.01
CA HIS A 199 9.33 1.27 4.85
C HIS A 199 7.96 0.65 5.10
N VAL A 200 7.82 -0.68 5.00
CA VAL A 200 6.53 -1.37 5.17
C VAL A 200 6.46 -2.08 6.52
N MET A 201 7.52 -2.78 6.93
CA MET A 201 7.56 -3.61 8.15
C MET A 201 7.74 -2.80 9.44
N LEU A 202 6.97 -1.73 9.57
CA LEU A 202 6.88 -0.89 10.76
C LEU A 202 5.82 -1.44 11.73
N PRO A 203 5.88 -1.12 13.04
CA PRO A 203 4.84 -1.51 13.99
C PRO A 203 3.43 -1.17 13.49
N LEU A 204 2.49 -2.10 13.68
CA LEU A 204 1.07 -1.86 13.40
C LEU A 204 0.49 -1.02 14.52
N THR A 205 0.51 0.30 14.33
CA THR A 205 -0.03 1.29 15.25
C THR A 205 -1.04 2.15 14.54
#